data_AF-A0A3A8NSN3-F1
#
_entry.id   AF-A0A3A8NSN3-F1
#
_cell.length_a   1.000
_cell.length_b   1.000
_cell.length_c   1.000
_cell.angle_alpha   90.00
_cell.angle_beta   90.00
_cell.angle_gamma   90.00
#
_symmetry.space_group_name_H-M   'P 1'
#
loop_
_entity.id
_entity.type
_entity.pdbx_description
1 polymer ?
#
loop_
_entity_poly.entity_id
_entity_poly.type
_entity_poly.pdbx_seq_one_letter_code
_entity_poly.pdbx_strand_id
1 'polypeptide(L)'
;METAADSREYRVVFFCPASNARLERLEVPVRRLLSRIQAPPAELAPLTEAGALTEAGWQVYLVRSLTERSAAQAMAAYISEATCALAAEVDAEVLGLYVDVSGDSARICRCGPEDGPETFAGRRQAALHRTSEWLEVAPASLSALFQLDPPDAEYEPDADDRFVEEKLREARALMERYRTAK
;
A
#
# COMPACT_ATOMS: atom_id res chain seq x y z
N MET A 1 5.14 21.17 -22.57
CA MET A 1 3.84 20.66 -22.10
C MET A 1 4.13 20.03 -20.75
N GLU A 2 3.86 20.80 -19.69
CA GLU A 2 4.33 20.55 -18.33
C GLU A 2 3.77 19.23 -17.80
N THR A 3 4.66 18.43 -17.24
CA THR A 3 4.35 17.17 -16.57
C THR A 3 3.32 17.44 -15.49
N ALA A 4 2.13 16.84 -15.63
CA ALA A 4 1.18 16.66 -14.55
C ALA A 4 1.97 16.34 -13.29
N ALA A 5 1.76 17.11 -12.22
CA ALA A 5 2.45 16.95 -10.96
C ALA A 5 2.39 15.47 -10.57
N ASP A 6 3.49 14.77 -10.86
CA ASP A 6 3.76 13.51 -10.22
C ASP A 6 3.72 13.89 -8.75
N SER A 7 2.68 13.46 -8.04
CA SER A 7 2.57 13.70 -6.62
C SER A 7 3.69 12.90 -5.95
N ARG A 8 4.92 13.40 -6.07
CA ARG A 8 6.14 12.77 -5.54
C ARG A 8 5.98 12.46 -4.06
N GLU A 9 5.10 13.19 -3.39
CA GLU A 9 4.78 13.06 -1.97
C GLU A 9 3.82 11.91 -1.64
N TYR A 10 2.91 11.50 -2.55
CA TYR A 10 1.87 10.51 -2.25
C TYR A 10 1.68 9.51 -3.38
N ARG A 11 1.71 8.22 -3.07
CA ARG A 11 1.56 7.13 -4.03
C ARG A 11 0.49 6.15 -3.58
N VAL A 12 -0.39 5.76 -4.51
CA VAL A 12 -1.33 4.66 -4.33
C VAL A 12 -1.09 3.63 -5.43
N VAL A 13 -0.83 2.39 -5.02
CA VAL A 13 -0.54 1.28 -5.91
C VAL A 13 -1.50 0.13 -5.61
N PHE A 14 -2.01 -0.50 -6.67
CA PHE A 14 -2.79 -1.72 -6.58
C PHE A 14 -2.02 -2.87 -7.22
N PHE A 15 -1.98 -4.01 -6.53
CA PHE A 15 -1.45 -5.26 -7.02
C PHE A 15 -2.63 -6.18 -7.31
N CYS A 16 -2.79 -6.52 -8.58
CA CYS A 16 -3.86 -7.37 -9.08
C CYS A 16 -3.26 -8.64 -9.68
N PRO A 17 -3.91 -9.82 -9.57
CA PRO A 17 -3.40 -11.04 -10.19
C PRO A 17 -3.34 -10.90 -11.72
N ALA A 18 -2.20 -11.23 -12.32
CA ALA A 18 -1.95 -11.04 -13.74
C ALA A 18 -2.94 -11.81 -14.65
N SER A 19 -3.49 -12.92 -14.15
CA SER A 19 -4.51 -13.72 -14.83
C SER A 19 -5.86 -13.01 -14.99
N ASN A 20 -6.18 -12.07 -14.10
CA ASN A 20 -7.50 -11.45 -13.98
C ASN A 20 -7.47 -9.94 -14.28
N ALA A 21 -6.32 -9.30 -14.12
CA ALA A 21 -6.13 -7.88 -14.30
C ALA A 21 -6.32 -7.45 -15.76
N ARG A 22 -7.37 -6.65 -16.00
CA ARG A 22 -7.61 -5.94 -17.27
C ARG A 22 -7.87 -4.48 -16.94
N LEU A 23 -7.03 -3.60 -17.48
CA LEU A 23 -7.02 -2.18 -17.10
C LEU A 23 -8.41 -1.54 -17.22
N GLU A 24 -9.13 -1.79 -18.32
CA GLU A 24 -10.44 -1.20 -18.58
C GLU A 24 -11.49 -1.58 -17.52
N ARG A 25 -11.34 -2.77 -16.91
CA ARG A 25 -12.21 -3.23 -15.82
C ARG A 25 -11.86 -2.53 -14.50
N LEU A 26 -10.58 -2.32 -14.24
CA LEU A 26 -10.08 -1.72 -12.99
C LEU A 26 -10.34 -0.21 -12.91
N GLU A 27 -10.39 0.49 -14.05
CA GLU A 27 -10.63 1.94 -14.06
C GLU A 27 -12.02 2.33 -13.55
N VAL A 28 -13.03 1.52 -13.86
CA VAL A 28 -14.43 1.80 -13.50
C VAL A 28 -14.63 1.94 -11.99
N PRO A 29 -14.22 0.97 -11.13
CA PRO A 29 -14.38 1.09 -9.68
C PRO A 29 -13.56 2.26 -9.10
N VAL A 30 -12.35 2.50 -9.58
CA VAL A 30 -11.53 3.64 -9.11
C VAL A 30 -12.17 4.98 -9.46
N ARG A 31 -12.61 5.17 -10.70
CA ARG A 31 -13.30 6.40 -11.15
C ARG A 31 -14.60 6.63 -10.38
N ARG A 32 -15.36 5.57 -10.11
CA ARG A 32 -16.60 5.63 -9.31
C ARG A 32 -16.30 6.08 -7.88
N LEU A 33 -15.27 5.50 -7.25
CA LEU A 33 -14.86 5.86 -5.91
C LEU A 33 -14.42 7.34 -5.84
N LEU A 34 -13.52 7.75 -6.73
CA LEU A 34 -13.00 9.13 -6.78
C LEU A 34 -14.14 10.15 -6.95
N SER A 35 -15.09 9.86 -7.83
CA SER A 35 -16.26 10.72 -8.05
C SER A 35 -17.13 10.83 -6.80
N ARG A 36 -17.37 9.71 -6.11
CA ARG A 36 -18.19 9.66 -4.89
C ARG A 36 -17.55 10.42 -3.73
N ILE A 37 -16.24 10.31 -3.56
CA ILE A 37 -15.49 11.04 -2.52
C ILE A 37 -15.12 12.47 -2.93
N GLN A 38 -15.57 12.92 -4.11
CA GLN A 38 -15.26 14.24 -4.70
C GLN A 38 -13.74 14.51 -4.81
N ALA A 39 -12.97 13.45 -5.03
CA ALA A 39 -11.53 13.53 -5.22
C ALA A 39 -11.18 14.00 -6.66
N PRO A 40 -9.95 14.48 -6.87
CA PRO A 40 -9.44 14.79 -8.20
C PRO A 40 -9.51 13.56 -9.13
N PRO A 41 -9.76 13.76 -10.44
CA PRO A 41 -9.74 12.66 -11.39
C PRO A 41 -8.32 12.09 -11.53
N ALA A 42 -8.25 10.77 -11.68
CA ALA A 42 -7.02 10.03 -11.88
C ALA A 42 -7.23 8.86 -12.83
N GLU A 43 -6.14 8.41 -13.44
CA GLU A 43 -6.05 7.19 -14.25
C GLU A 43 -5.27 6.11 -13.50
N LEU A 44 -5.47 4.85 -13.91
CA LEU A 44 -4.60 3.75 -13.51
C LEU A 44 -3.54 3.56 -14.59
N ALA A 45 -2.27 3.69 -14.22
CA ALA A 45 -1.14 3.43 -15.11
C ALA A 45 -0.44 2.13 -14.72
N PRO A 46 -0.29 1.16 -15.63
CA PRO A 46 0.49 -0.04 -15.36
C PRO A 46 1.97 0.32 -15.13
N LEU A 47 2.57 -0.26 -14.09
CA LEU A 47 3.99 -0.11 -13.80
C LEU A 47 4.78 -1.25 -14.44
N THR A 48 5.44 -0.96 -15.56
CA THR A 48 6.25 -1.94 -16.31
C THR A 48 7.58 -2.27 -15.63
N GLU A 49 8.07 -1.41 -14.73
CA GLU A 49 9.32 -1.61 -13.98
C GLU A 49 9.17 -2.62 -12.83
N ALA A 50 7.97 -3.18 -12.63
CA ALA A 50 7.63 -4.14 -11.60
C ALA A 50 8.01 -5.59 -11.97
N GLY A 51 9.25 -5.82 -12.44
CA GLY A 51 9.69 -7.11 -13.01
C GLY A 51 9.49 -8.30 -12.06
N ALA A 52 10.06 -8.24 -10.86
CA ALA A 52 9.93 -9.32 -9.86
C ALA A 52 8.47 -9.57 -9.43
N LEU A 53 7.64 -8.54 -9.42
CA LEU A 53 6.21 -8.66 -9.11
C LEU A 53 5.45 -9.32 -10.24
N THR A 54 5.80 -9.00 -11.48
CA THR A 54 5.23 -9.64 -12.67
C THR A 54 5.58 -11.13 -12.72
N GLU A 55 6.83 -11.48 -12.40
CA GLU A 55 7.29 -12.87 -12.27
C GLU A 55 6.56 -13.62 -11.14
N ALA A 56 6.23 -12.93 -10.04
CA ALA A 56 5.39 -13.44 -8.96
C ALA A 56 3.89 -13.49 -9.30
N GLY A 57 3.50 -13.16 -10.53
CA GLY A 57 2.12 -13.25 -11.00
C GLY A 57 1.25 -12.02 -10.72
N TRP A 58 1.85 -10.89 -10.37
CA TRP A 58 1.15 -9.63 -10.06
C TRP A 58 1.30 -8.60 -11.17
N GLN A 59 0.19 -7.98 -11.56
CA GLN A 59 0.16 -6.73 -12.31
C GLN A 59 -0.02 -5.55 -11.37
N VAL A 60 0.76 -4.51 -11.58
CA VAL A 60 0.87 -3.38 -10.67
C VAL A 60 0.35 -2.13 -11.35
N TYR A 61 -0.56 -1.42 -10.70
CA TYR A 61 -1.17 -0.20 -11.21
C TYR A 61 -0.96 0.96 -10.25
N LEU A 62 -0.40 2.06 -10.76
CA LEU A 62 -0.26 3.33 -10.05
C LEU A 62 -1.46 4.23 -10.33
N VAL A 63 -2.00 4.85 -9.28
CA VAL A 63 -2.98 5.95 -9.43
C VAL A 63 -2.25 7.23 -9.83
N ARG A 64 -2.47 7.72 -11.04
CA ARG A 64 -1.88 8.97 -11.56
C ARG A 64 -2.92 10.07 -11.62
N SER A 65 -2.69 11.15 -10.87
CA SER A 65 -3.56 12.31 -10.87
C SER A 65 -3.53 13.01 -12.24
N LEU A 66 -4.71 13.33 -12.77
CA LEU A 66 -4.84 14.09 -14.03
C LEU A 66 -4.87 15.61 -13.79
N THR A 67 -4.75 16.03 -12.54
CA THR A 67 -4.74 17.43 -12.10
C THR A 67 -3.63 17.64 -11.08
N GLU A 68 -3.33 18.89 -10.75
CA GLU A 68 -2.36 19.24 -9.71
C GLU A 68 -2.74 18.75 -8.31
N ARG A 69 -4.04 18.56 -8.03
CA ARG A 69 -4.50 18.01 -6.76
C ARG A 69 -4.30 16.49 -6.73
N SER A 70 -3.72 15.99 -5.65
CA SER A 70 -3.41 14.57 -5.50
C SER A 70 -4.65 13.71 -5.24
N ALA A 71 -5.00 12.86 -6.20
CA ALA A 71 -5.98 11.80 -6.01
C ALA A 71 -5.46 10.72 -5.04
N ALA A 72 -4.16 10.42 -5.08
CA ALA A 72 -3.52 9.45 -4.19
C ALA A 72 -3.69 9.85 -2.71
N GLN A 73 -3.50 11.13 -2.39
CA GLN A 73 -3.71 11.65 -1.04
C GLN A 73 -5.18 11.54 -0.61
N ALA A 74 -6.11 11.91 -1.48
CA ALA A 74 -7.55 11.80 -1.20
C ALA A 74 -7.99 10.34 -0.99
N MET A 75 -7.38 9.39 -1.71
CA MET A 75 -7.65 7.96 -1.58
C MET A 75 -7.06 7.32 -0.32
N ALA A 76 -6.15 7.98 0.40
CA ALA A 76 -5.49 7.40 1.58
C ALA A 76 -6.47 6.89 2.65
N ALA A 77 -7.60 7.58 2.85
CA ALA A 77 -8.66 7.17 3.78
C ALA A 77 -9.61 6.10 3.23
N TYR A 78 -9.57 5.86 1.92
CA TYR A 78 -10.47 4.97 1.20
C TYR A 78 -9.74 3.80 0.54
N ILE A 79 -8.48 3.53 0.92
CA ILE A 79 -7.66 2.49 0.29
C ILE A 79 -8.34 1.12 0.39
N SER A 80 -8.93 0.79 1.54
CA SER A 80 -9.63 -0.48 1.74
C SER A 80 -10.87 -0.61 0.86
N GLU A 81 -11.62 0.47 0.71
CA GLU A 81 -12.80 0.47 -0.16
C GLU A 81 -12.42 0.34 -1.63
N ALA A 82 -11.37 1.05 -2.06
CA ALA A 82 -10.83 0.93 -3.41
C ALA A 82 -10.37 -0.52 -3.69
N THR A 83 -9.62 -1.09 -2.75
CA THR A 83 -9.06 -2.44 -2.84
C THR A 83 -10.17 -3.47 -2.95
N CYS A 84 -11.20 -3.40 -2.09
CA CYS A 84 -12.32 -4.34 -2.16
C CYS A 84 -13.20 -4.15 -3.39
N ALA A 85 -13.39 -2.92 -3.87
CA ALA A 85 -14.10 -2.68 -5.12
C ALA A 85 -13.36 -3.29 -6.32
N LEU A 86 -12.02 -3.24 -6.31
CA LEU A 86 -11.19 -3.89 -7.33
C LEU A 86 -11.24 -5.41 -7.19
N ALA A 87 -11.09 -5.95 -5.97
CA ALA A 87 -11.17 -7.39 -5.69
C ALA A 87 -12.50 -7.99 -6.17
N ALA A 88 -13.62 -7.32 -5.89
CA ALA A 88 -14.94 -7.73 -6.36
C ALA A 88 -15.08 -7.67 -7.89
N GLU A 89 -14.43 -6.70 -8.55
CA GLU A 89 -14.43 -6.60 -10.02
C GLU A 89 -13.60 -7.72 -10.66
N VAL A 90 -12.43 -8.05 -10.11
CA VAL A 90 -11.56 -9.10 -10.67
C VAL A 90 -11.86 -10.51 -10.20
N ASP A 91 -12.72 -10.64 -9.19
CA ASP A 91 -13.06 -11.89 -8.49
C ASP A 91 -11.80 -12.64 -8.01
N ALA A 92 -10.89 -11.89 -7.38
CA ALA A 92 -9.61 -12.39 -6.92
C ALA A 92 -9.03 -11.50 -5.82
N GLU A 93 -8.00 -12.00 -5.12
CA GLU A 93 -7.29 -11.20 -4.11
C GLU A 93 -6.60 -9.99 -4.75
N VAL A 94 -6.83 -8.81 -4.18
CA VAL A 94 -6.18 -7.56 -4.57
C VAL A 94 -5.56 -6.93 -3.33
N LEU A 95 -4.38 -6.34 -3.52
CA LEU A 95 -3.66 -5.58 -2.51
C LEU A 95 -3.63 -4.11 -2.91
N GLY A 96 -4.00 -3.22 -1.99
CA GLY A 96 -3.86 -1.77 -2.13
C GLY A 96 -2.85 -1.24 -1.13
N LEU A 97 -1.93 -0.39 -1.60
CA LEU A 97 -0.89 0.23 -0.80
C LEU A 97 -0.88 1.74 -1.07
N TYR A 98 -1.08 2.51 0.00
CA TYR A 98 -0.83 3.94 0.05
C TYR A 98 0.49 4.21 0.77
N VAL A 99 1.31 5.08 0.21
CA VAL A 99 2.58 5.56 0.78
C VAL A 99 2.62 7.09 0.73
N ASP A 100 2.88 7.69 1.88
CA ASP A 100 3.42 9.04 1.98
C ASP A 100 4.94 8.95 1.81
N VAL A 101 5.42 9.44 0.67
CA VAL A 101 6.84 9.39 0.26
C VAL A 101 7.64 10.47 0.99
N SER A 102 7.03 11.63 1.24
CA SER A 102 7.66 12.74 1.97
C SER A 102 7.65 12.50 3.48
N GLY A 103 6.62 11.81 3.98
CA GLY A 103 6.53 11.34 5.36
C GLY A 103 6.97 9.88 5.54
N ASP A 104 6.65 9.32 6.70
CA ASP A 104 6.86 7.91 7.03
C ASP A 104 5.53 7.16 7.25
N SER A 105 4.43 7.63 6.64
CA SER A 105 3.12 7.01 6.82
C SER A 105 2.74 6.12 5.65
N ALA A 106 2.17 4.95 5.93
CA ALA A 106 1.63 4.06 4.93
C ALA A 106 0.37 3.34 5.42
N ARG A 107 -0.44 2.92 4.46
CA ARG A 107 -1.66 2.14 4.70
C ARG A 107 -1.76 1.05 3.66
N ILE A 108 -2.08 -0.15 4.10
CA ILE A 108 -2.25 -1.30 3.22
C ILE A 108 -3.58 -1.97 3.49
N CYS A 109 -4.14 -2.54 2.43
CA CYS A 109 -5.31 -3.39 2.50
C CYS A 109 -5.09 -4.60 1.61
N ARG A 110 -5.39 -5.78 2.12
CA ARG A 110 -5.60 -7.01 1.36
C ARG A 110 -7.09 -7.30 1.36
N CYS A 111 -7.68 -7.54 0.20
CA CYS A 111 -9.09 -7.90 0.09
C CYS A 111 -9.25 -9.04 -0.91
N GLY A 112 -9.91 -10.11 -0.50
CA GLY A 112 -10.25 -11.25 -1.34
C GLY A 112 -11.77 -11.36 -1.53
N PRO A 113 -12.24 -12.28 -2.38
CA PRO A 113 -13.67 -12.49 -2.62
C PRO A 113 -14.39 -13.13 -1.41
N GLU A 114 -13.70 -13.98 -0.64
CA GLU A 114 -14.31 -14.72 0.49
C GLU A 114 -14.00 -14.10 1.86
N ASP A 115 -12.91 -13.34 1.96
CA ASP A 115 -12.43 -12.74 3.21
C ASP A 115 -12.66 -11.23 3.23
N GLY A 116 -13.06 -10.72 4.41
CA GLY A 116 -13.15 -9.27 4.63
C GLY A 116 -11.79 -8.58 4.54
N PRO A 117 -11.75 -7.23 4.42
CA PRO A 117 -10.50 -6.51 4.26
C PRO A 117 -9.58 -6.68 5.46
N GLU A 118 -8.37 -7.20 5.23
CA GLU A 118 -7.28 -7.13 6.20
C GLU A 118 -6.51 -5.82 5.97
N THR A 119 -6.32 -5.03 7.03
CA THR A 119 -5.72 -3.70 6.92
C THR A 119 -4.58 -3.50 7.90
N PHE A 120 -3.64 -2.65 7.52
CA PHE A 120 -2.60 -2.15 8.39
C PHE A 120 -2.32 -0.68 8.08
N ALA A 121 -2.12 0.13 9.11
CA ALA A 121 -1.74 1.52 9.01
C ALA A 121 -0.62 1.80 10.01
N GLY A 122 0.47 2.44 9.56
CA GLY A 122 1.63 2.67 10.41
C GLY A 122 2.81 3.23 9.65
N ARG A 123 4.02 2.93 10.14
CA ARG A 123 5.28 3.34 9.51
C ARG A 123 5.43 2.71 8.13
N ARG A 124 6.04 3.45 7.19
CA ARG A 124 6.21 3.02 5.79
C ARG A 124 6.96 1.71 5.69
N GLN A 125 8.09 1.57 6.38
CA GLN A 125 8.91 0.36 6.35
C GLN A 125 8.13 -0.88 6.82
N ALA A 126 7.35 -0.76 7.90
CA ALA A 126 6.53 -1.86 8.42
C ALA A 126 5.42 -2.26 7.44
N ALA A 127 4.80 -1.28 6.78
CA ALA A 127 3.79 -1.55 5.75
C ALA A 127 4.41 -2.24 4.52
N LEU A 128 5.59 -1.79 4.06
CA LEU A 128 6.30 -2.41 2.94
C LEU A 128 6.72 -3.85 3.27
N HIS A 129 7.24 -4.10 4.47
CA HIS A 129 7.58 -5.45 4.92
C HIS A 129 6.36 -6.37 4.87
N ARG A 130 5.24 -5.96 5.48
CA ARG A 130 4.01 -6.75 5.48
C ARG A 130 3.43 -6.96 4.08
N THR A 131 3.53 -5.95 3.21
CA THR A 131 3.12 -6.07 1.81
C THR A 131 4.00 -7.09 1.07
N SER A 132 5.31 -7.12 1.34
CA SER A 132 6.23 -8.08 0.72
C SER A 132 5.94 -9.52 1.17
N GLU A 133 5.54 -9.73 2.43
CA GLU A 133 5.09 -11.03 2.94
C GLU A 133 3.83 -11.51 2.22
N TRP A 134 2.84 -10.62 2.02
CA TRP A 134 1.60 -10.96 1.31
C TRP A 134 1.80 -11.23 -0.19
N LEU A 135 2.71 -10.49 -0.82
CA LEU A 135 3.03 -10.66 -2.25
C LEU A 135 4.04 -11.79 -2.50
N GLU A 136 4.65 -12.35 -1.45
CA GLU A 136 5.72 -13.33 -1.51
C GLU A 136 6.94 -12.86 -2.34
N VAL A 137 7.30 -11.58 -2.21
CA VAL A 137 8.45 -10.97 -2.92
C VAL A 137 9.49 -10.40 -1.96
N ALA A 138 10.70 -10.13 -2.48
CA ALA A 138 11.71 -9.44 -1.69
C ALA A 138 11.29 -7.99 -1.38
N PRO A 139 11.48 -7.48 -0.14
CA PRO A 139 11.12 -6.10 0.25
C PRO A 139 11.74 -5.01 -0.65
N ALA A 140 12.97 -5.25 -1.14
CA ALA A 140 13.67 -4.34 -2.06
C ALA A 140 12.90 -4.08 -3.36
N SER A 141 12.12 -5.06 -3.83
CA SER A 141 11.28 -4.92 -5.03
C SER A 141 10.18 -3.87 -4.83
N LEU A 142 9.67 -3.74 -3.59
CA LEU A 142 8.66 -2.74 -3.26
C LEU A 142 9.28 -1.36 -3.07
N SER A 143 10.42 -1.24 -2.38
CA SER A 143 11.10 0.05 -2.20
C SER A 143 11.42 0.72 -3.55
N ALA A 144 11.85 -0.07 -4.55
CA ALA A 144 12.14 0.41 -5.89
C ALA A 144 10.92 1.06 -6.58
N LEU A 145 9.70 0.53 -6.37
CA LEU A 145 8.47 1.09 -6.97
C LEU A 145 8.18 2.52 -6.52
N PHE A 146 8.60 2.86 -5.30
CA PHE A 146 8.33 4.15 -4.70
C PHE A 146 9.52 5.11 -4.80
N GLN A 147 10.60 4.71 -5.49
CA GLN A 147 11.88 5.44 -5.52
C GLN A 147 12.35 5.84 -4.12
N LEU A 148 12.06 4.98 -3.14
CA LEU A 148 12.54 5.17 -1.80
C LEU A 148 14.01 4.80 -1.80
N ASP A 149 14.81 5.58 -1.08
CA ASP A 149 16.16 5.14 -0.74
C ASP A 149 16.05 3.73 -0.15
N PRO A 150 16.93 2.80 -0.57
CA PRO A 150 16.96 1.47 0.05
C PRO A 150 16.99 1.68 1.57
N PRO A 151 16.25 0.88 2.36
CA PRO A 151 16.33 1.00 3.81
C PRO A 151 17.80 0.99 4.15
N ASP A 152 18.30 2.10 4.73
CA ASP A 152 19.72 2.26 4.98
C ASP A 152 20.17 0.96 5.66
N ALA A 153 21.15 0.28 5.05
CA ALA A 153 21.79 -0.86 5.70
C ALA A 153 22.44 -0.44 7.04
N GLU A 154 22.43 0.86 7.33
CA GLU A 154 22.85 1.56 8.53
C GLU A 154 21.67 2.14 9.34
N TYR A 155 20.44 1.61 9.26
CA TYR A 155 19.42 1.94 10.25
C TYR A 155 19.87 1.46 11.64
N GLU A 156 20.54 2.35 12.37
CA GLU A 156 20.78 2.21 13.79
C GLU A 156 19.54 2.72 14.53
N PRO A 157 18.84 1.86 15.29
CA PRO A 157 17.73 2.28 16.14
C PRO A 157 18.21 3.40 17.05
N ASP A 158 17.58 4.57 16.94
CA ASP A 158 17.93 5.70 17.78
C ASP A 158 17.51 5.44 19.24
N ALA A 159 17.78 6.40 20.12
CA ALA A 159 17.44 6.25 21.53
C ALA A 159 15.92 6.08 21.76
N ASP A 160 15.10 6.69 20.92
CA ASP A 160 13.65 6.69 21.04
C ASP A 160 13.08 5.36 20.56
N ASP A 161 13.57 4.83 19.44
CA ASP A 161 13.20 3.51 18.93
C ASP A 161 13.56 2.40 19.93
N ARG A 162 14.75 2.45 20.55
CA ARG A 162 15.14 1.50 21.61
C ARG A 162 14.25 1.59 22.83
N PHE A 163 13.89 2.81 23.24
CA PHE A 163 12.99 3.02 24.38
C PHE A 163 11.59 2.47 24.09
N VAL A 164 11.05 2.70 22.89
CA VAL A 164 9.75 2.17 22.48
C VAL A 164 9.76 0.64 22.47
N GLU A 165 10.79 0.01 21.92
CA GLU A 165 10.91 -1.45 21.93
C GLU A 165 10.99 -2.03 23.35
N GLU A 166 11.75 -1.39 24.25
CA GLU A 166 11.81 -1.77 25.65
C GLU A 166 10.44 -1.71 26.31
N LYS A 167 9.68 -0.62 26.08
CA LYS A 167 8.31 -0.48 26.61
C LYS A 167 7.33 -1.48 26.02
N LEU A 168 7.44 -1.79 24.73
CA LEU A 168 6.64 -2.85 24.11
C LEU A 168 6.97 -4.23 24.69
N ARG A 169 8.24 -4.49 25.01
CA ARG A 169 8.68 -5.75 25.64
C ARG A 169 8.17 -5.86 27.08
N GLU A 170 8.29 -4.80 27.87
CA GLU A 170 7.72 -4.73 29.22
C GLU A 170 6.21 -4.96 29.20
N ALA A 171 5.50 -4.29 28.28
CA ALA A 171 4.06 -4.44 28.15
C ALA A 171 3.65 -5.87 27.80
N ARG A 172 4.35 -6.53 26.88
CA ARG A 172 4.10 -7.95 26.54
C ARG A 172 4.29 -8.87 27.74
N ALA A 173 5.37 -8.69 28.50
CA ALA A 173 5.63 -9.48 29.70
C ALA A 173 4.56 -9.27 30.79
N LEU A 174 4.07 -8.04 30.97
CA LEU A 174 2.96 -7.75 31.88
C LEU A 174 1.66 -8.43 31.42
N MET A 175 1.33 -8.34 30.13
CA MET A 175 0.15 -8.99 29.56
C MET A 175 0.19 -10.51 29.72
N GLU A 176 1.36 -11.11 29.54
CA GLU A 176 1.56 -12.55 29.72
C GLU A 176 1.37 -12.97 31.19
N ARG A 177 1.95 -12.20 32.13
CA ARG A 177 1.73 -12.42 33.58
C ARG A 177 0.25 -12.34 33.95
N TYR A 178 -0.46 -11.33 33.45
CA TYR A 178 -1.90 -11.20 33.67
C TYR A 178 -2.69 -12.37 33.09
N ARG A 179 -2.25 -12.93 31.96
CA ARG A 179 -2.89 -14.10 31.33
C ARG A 179 -2.64 -15.39 32.12
N THR A 180 -1.45 -15.56 32.71
CA THR A 180 -1.08 -16.74 33.49
C THR A 180 -1.51 -16.69 34.96
N ALA A 181 -1.85 -15.52 35.48
CA ALA A 181 -2.31 -15.32 36.87
C ALA A 181 -3.82 -15.54 37.06
N LYS A 182 -4.50 -16.09 36.04
CA LYS A 182 -5.91 -16.48 36.06
C LYS A 182 -6.02 -17.99 35.86
#